data_AF-A0A535F297-F1
#
_entry.id   AF-A0A535F297-F1
#
_cell.length_a   1.000
_cell.length_b   1.000
_cell.length_c   1.000
_cell.angle_alpha   90.00
_cell.angle_beta   90.00
_cell.angle_gamma   90.00
#
_symmetry.space_group_name_H-M   'P 1'
#
loop_
_entity.id
_entity.type
_entity.pdbx_description
1 polymer ?
#
loop_
_entity_poly.entity_id
_entity_poly.type
_entity_poly.pdbx_seq_one_letter_code
_entity_poly.pdbx_strand_id
1 'polypeptide(L)'
;LESYQVYKAAVVAYVHGFAQALTQYSRHVRELLAEWSVTGKTARLIEIAAEHLDPPTPNMENRRTQEERTEEASNQLEALTHWFAVGKNADSFRRNALAEVDKVVRRATALASAARPSANYAANLNSLAHQLLLAKDGEAAQQLFSVAFANTLPVHLPESLAGPPSSTHKPDERATCQEPPTVKLRLRPVSRFNRGEPPLEDPIIDNRTLLRNLVAQHEAKLQERLQRFAHLFRNTLLDIGTFEIITPEDRAILTEVIDGCLGDTYHQYRVPDGSMVVLLNPEETSY
;
A
#
# COMPACT_ATOMS: atom_id res chain seq x y z
N LEU A 1 9.80 14.67 -14.23
CA LEU A 1 8.61 14.99 -13.39
C LEU A 1 7.48 15.60 -14.21
N GLU A 2 7.75 16.58 -15.09
CA GLU A 2 6.75 17.17 -15.99
C GLU A 2 6.12 16.16 -16.97
N SER A 3 6.92 15.31 -17.63
CA SER A 3 6.42 14.28 -18.56
C SER A 3 5.43 13.30 -17.90
N TYR A 4 5.66 12.95 -16.63
CA TYR A 4 4.75 12.10 -15.85
C TYR A 4 3.44 12.83 -15.52
N GLN A 5 3.50 14.12 -15.19
CA GLN A 5 2.30 14.91 -14.93
C GLN A 5 1.45 15.09 -16.19
N VAL A 6 2.08 15.31 -17.35
CA VAL A 6 1.41 15.39 -18.65
C VAL A 6 0.76 14.06 -19.01
N TYR A 7 1.48 12.93 -18.85
CA TYR A 7 0.92 11.59 -19.07
C TYR A 7 -0.28 11.33 -18.14
N LYS A 8 -0.15 11.64 -16.85
CA LYS A 8 -1.24 11.50 -15.87
C LYS A 8 -2.47 12.32 -16.28
N ALA A 9 -2.28 13.57 -16.68
CA ALA A 9 -3.38 14.43 -17.12
C ALA A 9 -4.07 13.87 -18.36
N ALA A 10 -3.31 13.36 -19.33
CA ALA A 10 -3.85 12.72 -20.52
C ALA A 10 -4.67 11.46 -20.20
N VAL A 11 -4.17 10.60 -19.30
CA VAL A 11 -4.88 9.39 -18.86
C VAL A 11 -6.17 9.74 -18.12
N VAL A 12 -6.13 10.73 -17.22
CA VAL A 12 -7.33 11.19 -16.50
C VAL A 12 -8.36 11.76 -17.46
N ALA A 13 -7.94 12.60 -18.41
CA ALA A 13 -8.81 13.15 -19.45
C ALA A 13 -9.42 12.05 -20.33
N TYR A 14 -8.63 11.04 -20.72
CA TYR A 14 -9.10 9.91 -21.49
C TYR A 14 -10.14 9.08 -20.73
N VAL A 15 -9.85 8.68 -19.48
CA VAL A 15 -10.78 7.88 -18.66
C VAL A 15 -12.07 8.67 -18.40
N HIS A 16 -11.96 9.96 -18.12
CA HIS A 16 -13.14 10.81 -17.90
C HIS A 16 -13.96 10.98 -19.18
N GLY A 17 -13.31 11.26 -20.31
CA GLY A 17 -13.96 11.35 -21.62
C GLY A 17 -14.64 10.04 -22.02
N PHE A 18 -13.98 8.90 -21.79
CA PHE A 18 -14.54 7.58 -22.05
C PHE A 18 -15.74 7.27 -21.15
N ALA A 19 -15.68 7.60 -19.85
CA ALA A 19 -16.80 7.43 -18.94
C ALA A 19 -17.99 8.33 -19.29
N GLN A 20 -17.74 9.57 -19.73
CA GLN A 20 -18.77 10.49 -20.22
C GLN A 20 -19.40 9.96 -21.52
N ALA A 21 -18.59 9.51 -22.48
CA ALA A 21 -19.06 8.92 -23.73
C ALA A 21 -19.90 7.66 -23.47
N LEU A 22 -19.46 6.78 -22.57
CA LEU A 22 -20.27 5.64 -22.12
C LEU A 22 -21.61 6.08 -21.54
N THR A 23 -21.65 7.18 -20.79
CA THR A 23 -22.91 7.71 -20.21
C THR A 23 -23.85 8.22 -21.29
N GLN A 24 -23.32 8.95 -22.28
CA GLN A 24 -24.11 9.53 -23.37
C GLN A 24 -24.61 8.47 -24.37
N TYR A 25 -23.74 7.54 -24.77
CA TYR A 25 -24.01 6.63 -25.87
C TYR A 25 -24.48 5.24 -25.45
N SER A 26 -24.30 4.81 -24.18
CA SER A 26 -24.71 3.46 -23.75
C SER A 26 -26.18 3.17 -24.01
N ARG A 27 -27.07 4.13 -23.74
CA ARG A 27 -28.50 3.99 -24.03
C ARG A 27 -28.76 3.82 -25.53
N HIS A 28 -28.14 4.66 -26.35
CA HIS A 28 -28.30 4.62 -27.80
C HIS A 28 -27.78 3.31 -28.40
N VAL A 29 -26.62 2.82 -27.94
CA VAL A 29 -26.05 1.53 -28.36
C VAL A 29 -26.99 0.38 -27.97
N ARG A 30 -27.59 0.40 -26.77
CA ARG A 30 -28.59 -0.61 -26.38
C ARG A 30 -29.81 -0.61 -27.29
N GLU A 31 -30.34 0.58 -27.59
CA GLU A 31 -31.50 0.74 -28.46
C GLU A 31 -31.20 0.22 -29.88
N LEU A 32 -30.02 0.55 -30.42
CA LEU A 32 -29.56 0.03 -31.71
C LEU A 32 -29.41 -1.50 -31.73
N LEU A 33 -28.76 -2.07 -30.71
CA LEU A 33 -28.57 -3.53 -30.63
C LEU A 33 -29.91 -4.28 -30.47
N ALA A 34 -30.87 -3.70 -29.74
CA ALA A 34 -32.22 -4.22 -29.62
C ALA A 34 -33.00 -4.13 -30.94
N GLU A 35 -32.84 -3.03 -31.69
CA GLU A 35 -33.43 -2.90 -33.03
C GLU A 35 -32.81 -3.92 -34.00
N TRP A 36 -31.50 -4.13 -33.93
CA TRP A 36 -30.80 -5.06 -34.82
C TRP A 36 -31.17 -6.51 -34.58
N SER A 37 -31.45 -6.90 -33.33
CA SER A 37 -31.93 -8.25 -33.03
C SER A 37 -33.34 -8.50 -33.58
N VAL A 38 -34.22 -7.50 -33.53
CA VAL A 38 -35.59 -7.58 -34.08
C VAL A 38 -35.59 -7.57 -35.61
N THR A 39 -34.70 -6.80 -36.23
CA THR A 39 -34.64 -6.63 -37.70
C THR A 39 -33.78 -7.67 -38.41
N GLY A 40 -33.14 -8.60 -37.67
CA GLY A 40 -32.25 -9.62 -38.23
C GLY A 40 -30.91 -9.08 -38.75
N LYS A 41 -30.59 -7.79 -38.49
CA LYS A 41 -29.33 -7.16 -38.90
C LYS A 41 -28.11 -7.73 -38.14
N THR A 42 -28.33 -8.39 -37.00
CA THR A 42 -27.29 -9.07 -36.24
C THR A 42 -26.59 -10.15 -37.05
N ALA A 43 -27.34 -10.98 -37.78
CA ALA A 43 -26.78 -12.05 -38.63
C ALA A 43 -25.86 -11.47 -39.71
N ARG A 44 -26.29 -10.38 -40.35
CA ARG A 44 -25.51 -9.69 -41.38
C ARG A 44 -24.24 -9.04 -40.83
N LEU A 45 -24.26 -8.59 -39.57
CA LEU A 45 -23.09 -8.04 -38.91
C LEU A 45 -22.08 -9.13 -38.53
N ILE A 46 -22.55 -10.32 -38.13
CA ILE A 46 -21.71 -11.49 -37.89
C ILE A 46 -20.99 -11.91 -39.18
N GLU A 47 -21.71 -11.94 -40.31
CA GLU A 47 -21.11 -12.25 -41.63
C GLU A 47 -19.99 -11.26 -41.98
N ILE A 48 -20.27 -9.95 -41.89
CA ILE A 48 -19.28 -8.90 -42.20
C ILE A 48 -18.08 -8.97 -41.24
N ALA A 49 -18.32 -9.19 -39.95
CA ALA A 49 -17.25 -9.31 -38.96
C ALA A 49 -16.38 -10.55 -39.22
N ALA A 50 -16.99 -11.69 -39.57
CA ALA A 50 -16.28 -12.91 -39.93
C ALA A 50 -15.36 -12.73 -41.15
N GLU A 51 -15.75 -11.91 -42.12
CA GLU A 51 -14.92 -11.56 -43.28
C GLU A 51 -13.69 -10.69 -42.92
N HIS A 52 -13.77 -9.92 -41.82
CA HIS A 52 -12.73 -8.96 -41.42
C HIS A 52 -11.85 -9.43 -40.25
N LEU A 53 -12.18 -10.56 -39.60
CA LEU A 53 -11.41 -11.09 -38.46
C LEU A 53 -10.01 -11.58 -38.86
N ASP A 54 -9.84 -12.04 -40.10
CA ASP A 54 -8.54 -12.39 -40.68
C ASP A 54 -8.33 -11.59 -41.97
N PRO A 55 -7.66 -10.43 -41.95
CA PRO A 55 -7.28 -9.76 -43.18
C PRO A 55 -6.39 -10.70 -44.02
N PRO A 56 -6.41 -10.60 -45.36
CA PRO A 56 -5.63 -11.48 -46.23
C PRO A 56 -4.14 -11.21 -46.04
N THR A 57 -3.54 -11.81 -45.02
CA THR A 57 -2.11 -11.83 -44.79
C THR A 57 -1.58 -13.17 -45.33
N PRO A 58 -0.57 -13.16 -46.21
CA PRO A 58 -0.19 -14.34 -46.97
C PRO A 58 0.52 -15.44 -46.16
N ASN A 59 0.85 -15.22 -44.87
CA ASN A 59 1.78 -16.06 -44.10
C ASN A 59 1.16 -16.84 -42.93
N MET A 60 -0.16 -17.08 -42.89
CA MET A 60 -0.75 -17.92 -41.85
C MET A 60 -0.91 -19.37 -42.31
N GLU A 61 -0.07 -20.26 -41.78
CA GLU A 61 -0.11 -21.72 -41.99
C GLU A 61 -1.38 -22.36 -41.40
N ASN A 62 -2.04 -21.70 -40.44
CA ASN A 62 -3.33 -22.09 -39.89
C ASN A 62 -4.39 -21.05 -40.31
N ARG A 63 -4.99 -21.24 -41.49
CA ARG A 63 -6.22 -20.53 -41.84
C ARG A 63 -7.35 -21.11 -41.00
N ARG A 64 -7.93 -20.30 -40.12
CA ARG A 64 -9.17 -20.63 -39.42
C ARG A 64 -10.26 -20.95 -40.43
N THR A 65 -11.09 -21.93 -40.12
CA THR A 65 -12.22 -22.29 -40.99
C THR A 65 -13.26 -21.16 -40.98
N GLN A 66 -14.07 -21.09 -42.02
CA GLN A 66 -15.12 -20.06 -42.11
C GLN A 66 -16.12 -20.19 -40.94
N GLU A 67 -16.40 -21.42 -40.52
CA GLU A 67 -17.28 -21.73 -39.39
C GLU A 67 -16.72 -21.16 -38.07
N GLU A 68 -15.44 -21.39 -37.78
CA GLU A 68 -14.75 -20.83 -36.60
C GLU A 68 -14.79 -19.30 -36.57
N ARG A 69 -14.63 -18.65 -37.74
CA ARG A 69 -14.70 -17.18 -37.84
C ARG A 69 -16.11 -16.65 -37.58
N THR A 70 -17.13 -17.34 -38.09
CA THR A 70 -18.53 -16.97 -37.82
C THR A 70 -18.90 -17.18 -36.36
N GLU A 71 -18.40 -18.25 -35.73
CA GLU A 71 -18.60 -18.51 -34.30
C GLU A 71 -17.90 -17.45 -33.44
N GLU A 72 -16.65 -17.08 -33.78
CA GLU A 72 -15.93 -16.03 -33.06
C GLU A 72 -16.59 -14.66 -33.24
N ALA A 73 -17.04 -14.31 -34.44
CA ALA A 73 -17.81 -13.08 -34.68
C ALA A 73 -19.13 -13.06 -33.90
N SER A 74 -19.82 -14.21 -33.81
CA SER A 74 -21.02 -14.37 -32.97
C SER A 74 -20.69 -14.15 -31.50
N ASN A 75 -19.64 -14.78 -30.99
CA ASN A 75 -19.20 -14.65 -29.60
C ASN A 75 -18.80 -13.20 -29.25
N GLN A 76 -18.15 -12.49 -30.17
CA GLN A 76 -17.81 -11.08 -29.99
C GLN A 76 -19.05 -10.19 -29.95
N LEU A 77 -20.04 -10.44 -30.81
CA LEU A 77 -21.30 -9.71 -30.80
C LEU A 77 -22.13 -10.00 -29.53
N GLU A 78 -22.12 -11.25 -29.07
CA GLU A 78 -22.75 -11.65 -27.81
C GLU A 78 -22.06 -10.99 -26.61
N ALA A 79 -20.72 -10.97 -26.59
CA ALA A 79 -19.96 -10.28 -25.56
C ALA A 79 -20.27 -8.77 -25.53
N LEU A 80 -20.40 -8.14 -26.70
CA LEU A 80 -20.74 -6.72 -26.82
C LEU A 80 -22.17 -6.45 -26.32
N THR A 81 -23.15 -7.24 -26.74
CA THR A 81 -24.54 -7.10 -26.27
C THR A 81 -24.65 -7.33 -24.76
N HIS A 82 -23.93 -8.33 -24.23
CA HIS A 82 -23.86 -8.58 -22.79
C HIS A 82 -23.17 -7.45 -22.01
N TRP A 83 -22.13 -6.86 -22.59
CA TRP A 83 -21.41 -5.74 -21.98
C TRP A 83 -22.32 -4.52 -21.78
N PHE A 84 -23.12 -4.19 -22.79
CA PHE A 84 -24.06 -3.07 -22.77
C PHE A 84 -25.40 -3.38 -22.11
N ALA A 85 -25.70 -4.62 -21.74
CA ALA A 85 -26.94 -4.97 -21.06
C ALA A 85 -27.14 -4.18 -19.74
N VAL A 86 -28.41 -3.91 -19.39
CA VAL A 86 -28.76 -3.08 -18.24
C VAL A 86 -28.23 -3.72 -16.94
N GLY A 87 -27.52 -2.93 -16.13
CA GLY A 87 -26.99 -3.38 -14.84
C GLY A 87 -25.77 -4.29 -14.91
N LYS A 88 -25.21 -4.49 -16.11
CA LYS A 88 -24.04 -5.34 -16.36
C LYS A 88 -22.76 -4.49 -16.43
N ASN A 89 -21.79 -4.93 -17.23
CA ASN A 89 -20.40 -4.50 -17.12
C ASN A 89 -20.16 -3.05 -17.54
N ALA A 90 -20.89 -2.51 -18.52
CA ALA A 90 -20.77 -1.09 -18.87
C ALA A 90 -21.22 -0.16 -17.73
N ASP A 91 -22.33 -0.50 -17.06
CA ASP A 91 -22.86 0.28 -15.93
C ASP A 91 -21.98 0.13 -14.67
N SER A 92 -21.44 -1.06 -14.42
CA SER A 92 -20.52 -1.31 -13.30
C SER A 92 -19.16 -0.66 -13.53
N PHE A 93 -18.61 -0.73 -14.74
CA PHE A 93 -17.39 -0.04 -15.13
C PHE A 93 -17.55 1.46 -14.96
N ARG A 94 -18.67 2.04 -15.42
CA ARG A 94 -18.97 3.47 -15.22
C ARG A 94 -18.93 3.86 -13.74
N ARG A 95 -19.61 3.11 -12.87
CA ARG A 95 -19.64 3.39 -11.42
C ARG A 95 -18.27 3.22 -10.77
N ASN A 96 -17.55 2.16 -11.13
CA ASN A 96 -16.25 1.86 -10.55
C ASN A 96 -15.16 2.82 -11.05
N ALA A 97 -15.14 3.16 -12.34
CA ALA A 97 -14.18 4.10 -12.91
C ALA A 97 -14.33 5.49 -12.28
N LEU A 98 -15.57 5.98 -12.12
CA LEU A 98 -15.81 7.25 -11.40
C LEU A 98 -15.34 7.18 -9.94
N ALA A 99 -15.66 6.09 -9.23
CA ALA A 99 -15.25 5.92 -7.83
C ALA A 99 -13.73 5.79 -7.66
N GLU A 100 -13.03 5.08 -8.55
CA GLU A 100 -11.58 4.93 -8.51
C GLU A 100 -10.87 6.24 -8.90
N VAL A 101 -11.37 6.96 -9.91
CA VAL A 101 -10.86 8.30 -10.24
C VAL A 101 -11.03 9.25 -9.04
N ASP A 102 -12.20 9.26 -8.40
CA ASP A 102 -12.43 10.06 -7.19
C ASP A 102 -11.49 9.68 -6.05
N LYS A 103 -11.23 8.39 -5.83
CA LYS A 103 -10.24 7.91 -4.83
C LYS A 103 -8.84 8.42 -5.15
N VAL A 104 -8.42 8.34 -6.40
CA VAL A 104 -7.09 8.82 -6.84
C VAL A 104 -6.99 10.32 -6.67
N VAL A 105 -8.02 11.08 -7.04
CA VAL A 105 -8.07 12.54 -6.84
C VAL A 105 -7.98 12.89 -5.37
N ARG A 106 -8.77 12.25 -4.50
CA ARG A 106 -8.72 12.47 -3.04
C ARG A 106 -7.37 12.11 -2.42
N ARG A 107 -6.76 11.01 -2.87
CA ARG A 107 -5.41 10.64 -2.41
C ARG A 107 -4.35 11.61 -2.92
N ALA A 108 -4.46 12.07 -4.16
CA ALA A 108 -3.55 13.05 -4.72
C ALA A 108 -3.68 14.42 -4.03
N THR A 109 -4.89 14.86 -3.68
CA THR A 109 -5.09 16.09 -2.90
C THR A 109 -4.57 15.94 -1.48
N ALA A 110 -4.83 14.81 -0.81
CA ALA A 110 -4.26 14.51 0.51
C ALA A 110 -2.72 14.50 0.48
N LEU A 111 -2.12 13.86 -0.52
CA LEU A 111 -0.67 13.86 -0.74
C LEU A 111 -0.14 15.26 -1.05
N ALA A 112 -0.82 16.04 -1.89
CA ALA A 112 -0.41 17.42 -2.18
C ALA A 112 -0.52 18.32 -0.95
N SER A 113 -1.51 18.11 -0.07
CA SER A 113 -1.59 18.82 1.22
C SER A 113 -0.52 18.38 2.21
N ALA A 114 -0.15 17.09 2.20
CA ALA A 114 0.92 16.55 3.05
C ALA A 114 2.33 16.89 2.53
N ALA A 115 2.49 17.10 1.22
CA ALA A 115 3.73 17.49 0.57
C ALA A 115 4.06 18.98 0.75
N ARG A 116 3.10 19.81 1.17
CA ARG A 116 3.42 21.14 1.70
C ARG A 116 4.12 20.93 3.03
N PRO A 117 5.33 21.49 3.24
CA PRO A 117 6.00 21.42 4.54
C PRO A 117 5.02 21.94 5.59
N SER A 118 4.61 21.07 6.52
CA SER A 118 3.88 21.52 7.68
C SER A 118 4.76 22.53 8.44
N ALA A 119 4.16 23.43 9.22
CA ALA A 119 4.95 24.34 10.06
C ALA A 119 5.97 23.59 10.97
N ASN A 120 5.75 22.28 11.18
CA ASN A 120 6.59 21.39 11.98
C ASN A 120 7.50 20.49 11.13
N TYR A 121 7.74 20.79 9.85
CA TYR A 121 8.56 19.95 8.97
C TYR A 121 9.98 19.75 9.51
N ALA A 122 10.59 20.81 10.06
CA ALA A 122 11.91 20.72 10.70
C ALA A 122 11.89 19.81 11.94
N ALA A 123 10.84 19.89 12.77
CA ALA A 123 10.67 19.02 13.94
C ALA A 123 10.46 17.55 13.54
N ASN A 124 9.70 17.30 12.46
CA ASN A 124 9.50 15.96 11.93
C ASN A 124 10.79 15.36 11.34
N LEU A 125 11.58 16.15 10.62
CA LEU A 125 12.90 15.72 10.14
C LEU A 125 13.86 15.43 11.29
N ASN A 126 13.83 16.24 12.35
CA ASN A 126 14.67 16.03 13.51
C ASN A 126 14.27 14.76 14.27
N SER A 127 12.97 14.52 14.44
CA SER A 127 12.44 13.27 15.02
C SER A 127 12.84 12.04 14.21
N LEU A 128 12.78 12.13 12.87
CA LEU A 128 13.24 11.07 11.98
C LEU A 128 14.75 10.83 12.10
N ALA A 129 15.55 11.89 12.17
CA ALA A 129 17.00 11.77 12.37
C ALA A 129 17.33 11.03 13.67
N HIS A 130 16.64 11.36 14.77
CA HIS A 130 16.77 10.62 16.03
C HIS A 130 16.37 9.14 15.89
N GLN A 131 15.28 8.83 15.19
CA GLN A 131 14.85 7.45 14.96
C GLN A 131 15.84 6.65 14.10
N LEU A 132 16.46 7.29 13.10
CA LEU A 132 17.51 6.68 12.29
C LEU A 132 18.79 6.41 13.08
N LEU A 133 19.15 7.32 14.00
CA LEU A 133 20.30 7.13 14.90
C LEU A 133 20.11 5.99 15.92
N LEU A 134 18.85 5.70 16.28
CA LEU A 134 18.49 4.60 17.18
C LEU A 134 18.31 3.25 16.45
N ALA A 135 18.35 3.24 15.12
CA ALA A 135 18.19 2.01 14.35
C ALA A 135 19.40 1.10 14.56
N LYS A 136 19.13 -0.18 14.87
CA LYS A 136 20.18 -1.17 15.18
C LYS A 136 21.05 -1.52 13.98
N ASP A 137 20.43 -1.55 12.79
CA ASP A 137 21.03 -2.01 11.54
C ASP A 137 20.68 -1.07 10.38
N GLY A 138 21.52 -1.05 9.35
CA GLY A 138 21.29 -0.23 8.15
C GLY A 138 19.99 -0.55 7.42
N GLU A 139 19.53 -1.81 7.50
CA GLU A 139 18.24 -2.22 6.92
C GLU A 139 17.05 -1.59 7.65
N ALA A 140 17.08 -1.55 8.99
CA ALA A 140 16.03 -0.91 9.79
C ALA A 140 16.01 0.62 9.56
N ALA A 141 17.18 1.25 9.42
CA ALA A 141 17.28 2.66 9.06
C ALA A 141 16.69 2.94 7.67
N GLN A 142 16.99 2.08 6.70
CA GLN A 142 16.48 2.21 5.34
C GLN A 142 14.96 1.97 5.24
N GLN A 143 14.40 1.09 6.07
CA GLN A 143 12.96 0.90 6.20
C GLN A 143 12.26 2.12 6.81
N LEU A 144 12.82 2.71 7.87
CA LEU A 144 12.29 3.94 8.46
C LEU A 144 12.33 5.10 7.48
N PHE A 145 13.43 5.22 6.73
CA PHE A 145 13.58 6.22 5.69
C PHE A 145 12.59 6.03 4.53
N SER A 146 12.41 4.80 4.04
CA SER A 146 11.49 4.51 2.93
C SER A 146 10.03 4.77 3.30
N VAL A 147 9.64 4.45 4.53
CA VAL A 147 8.29 4.73 5.06
C VAL A 147 8.06 6.23 5.18
N ALA A 148 9.00 6.97 5.75
CA ALA A 148 8.82 8.40 6.01
C ALA A 148 8.80 9.27 4.75
N PHE A 149 9.57 8.90 3.73
CA PHE A 149 9.59 9.62 2.45
C PHE A 149 8.69 9.00 1.38
N ALA A 150 7.86 8.01 1.77
CA ALA A 150 7.02 7.23 0.86
C ALA A 150 7.81 6.76 -0.39
N ASN A 151 9.07 6.36 -0.18
CA ASN A 151 9.92 5.90 -1.26
C ASN A 151 9.44 4.51 -1.69
N THR A 152 8.73 4.44 -2.81
CA THR A 152 8.07 3.23 -3.33
C THR A 152 9.05 2.25 -3.98
N LEU A 153 10.36 2.44 -3.84
CA LEU A 153 11.34 1.46 -4.29
C LEU A 153 11.25 0.25 -3.36
N PRO A 154 10.93 -0.95 -3.89
CA PRO A 154 10.87 -2.15 -3.08
C PRO A 154 12.24 -2.42 -2.47
N VAL A 155 12.22 -3.01 -1.28
CA VAL A 155 13.38 -3.60 -0.62
C VAL A 155 14.14 -4.41 -1.69
N HIS A 156 15.36 -4.02 -2.01
CA HIS A 156 16.30 -4.97 -2.59
C HIS A 156 16.39 -6.06 -1.53
N LEU A 157 15.77 -7.20 -1.79
CA LEU A 157 15.95 -8.40 -0.97
C LEU A 157 17.45 -8.51 -0.72
N PRO A 158 17.92 -8.64 0.52
CA PRO A 158 19.33 -8.87 0.75
C PRO A 158 19.74 -10.03 -0.14
N GLU A 159 20.89 -9.92 -0.81
CA GLU A 159 21.45 -10.99 -1.65
C GLU A 159 21.64 -12.31 -0.88
N SER A 160 21.43 -12.32 0.45
CA SER A 160 21.36 -13.53 1.25
C SER A 160 20.01 -14.28 1.18
N LEU A 161 18.91 -13.61 0.81
CA LEU A 161 17.58 -14.19 0.60
C LEU A 161 17.30 -14.49 -0.87
N ALA A 162 17.88 -13.72 -1.79
CA ALA A 162 18.05 -14.15 -3.16
C ALA A 162 19.28 -15.07 -3.18
N GLY A 163 19.10 -16.35 -2.84
CA GLY A 163 20.18 -17.33 -2.88
C GLY A 163 21.02 -17.22 -4.14
N PRO A 164 22.30 -17.64 -4.11
CA PRO A 164 23.24 -17.42 -5.21
C PRO A 164 22.61 -17.84 -6.55
N PRO A 165 22.84 -17.11 -7.66
CA PRO A 165 22.23 -17.38 -8.97
C PRO A 165 22.53 -18.80 -9.52
N SER A 166 23.33 -19.59 -8.81
CA SER A 166 23.57 -21.01 -9.05
C SER A 166 22.48 -21.94 -8.49
N SER A 167 21.50 -21.46 -7.70
CA SER A 167 20.41 -22.29 -7.16
C SER A 167 19.19 -22.40 -8.07
N THR A 168 19.07 -21.57 -9.10
CA THR A 168 17.89 -21.53 -10.01
C THR A 168 17.92 -22.58 -11.12
N HIS A 169 18.94 -23.44 -11.18
CA HIS A 169 19.03 -24.50 -12.18
C HIS A 169 19.67 -25.76 -11.61
N LYS A 170 18.92 -26.48 -10.77
CA LYS A 170 19.11 -27.93 -10.65
C LYS A 170 18.09 -28.60 -11.59
N PRO A 171 18.54 -29.43 -12.55
CA PRO A 171 17.66 -30.05 -13.54
C PRO A 171 16.65 -31.06 -12.94
N ASP A 172 16.82 -31.47 -11.68
CA ASP A 172 15.98 -32.47 -11.01
C ASP A 172 14.93 -31.90 -10.05
N GLU A 173 14.96 -30.60 -9.74
CA GLU A 173 13.94 -29.98 -8.89
C GLU A 173 12.82 -29.43 -9.78
N ARG A 174 11.66 -30.10 -9.76
CA ARG A 174 10.43 -29.59 -10.41
C ARG A 174 10.22 -28.16 -9.92
N ALA A 175 10.16 -27.22 -10.86
CA ALA A 175 9.92 -25.82 -10.56
C ALA A 175 8.73 -25.70 -9.61
N THR A 176 8.90 -24.97 -8.51
CA THR A 176 7.89 -24.74 -7.45
C THR A 176 6.55 -24.24 -8.02
N CYS A 177 6.56 -23.70 -9.25
CA CYS A 177 5.39 -23.29 -10.01
C CYS A 177 4.55 -24.45 -10.61
N GLN A 178 5.08 -25.67 -10.68
CA GLN A 178 4.37 -26.87 -11.20
C GLN A 178 3.70 -27.68 -10.09
N GLU A 179 3.95 -27.36 -8.82
CA GLU A 179 3.25 -27.98 -7.70
C GLU A 179 1.86 -27.36 -7.54
N PRO A 180 0.84 -28.18 -7.20
CA PRO A 180 -0.48 -27.66 -6.91
C PRO A 180 -0.39 -26.69 -5.71
N PRO A 181 -1.08 -25.54 -5.77
CA PRO A 181 -0.96 -24.51 -4.74
C PRO A 181 -1.34 -25.09 -3.37
N THR A 182 -0.41 -24.99 -2.41
CA THR A 182 -0.59 -25.48 -1.03
C THR A 182 -1.74 -24.77 -0.32
N VAL A 183 -2.07 -23.54 -0.74
CA VAL A 183 -3.16 -22.73 -0.19
C VAL A 183 -4.13 -22.37 -1.30
N LYS A 184 -5.37 -22.87 -1.20
CA LYS A 184 -6.48 -22.45 -2.07
C LYS A 184 -6.96 -21.06 -1.66
N LEU A 185 -6.39 -20.02 -2.27
CA LEU A 185 -6.90 -18.66 -2.15
C LEU A 185 -8.16 -18.52 -3.01
N ARG A 186 -9.30 -18.21 -2.39
CA ARG A 186 -10.54 -17.89 -3.11
C ARG A 186 -10.60 -16.39 -3.34
N LEU A 187 -10.54 -15.98 -4.60
CA LEU A 187 -10.71 -14.57 -4.99
C LEU A 187 -12.13 -14.11 -4.65
N ARG A 188 -12.27 -12.92 -4.04
CA ARG A 188 -13.59 -12.32 -3.81
C ARG A 188 -14.09 -11.66 -5.09
N PRO A 189 -15.38 -11.82 -5.46
CA PRO A 189 -15.94 -11.13 -6.61
C PRO A 189 -15.90 -9.61 -6.38
N VAL A 190 -15.50 -8.88 -7.41
CA VAL A 190 -15.39 -7.40 -7.40
C VAL A 190 -16.76 -6.73 -7.30
N SER A 191 -17.84 -7.44 -7.63
CA SER A 191 -19.23 -6.95 -7.57
C SER A 191 -20.00 -7.57 -6.40
N ARG A 192 -20.58 -6.71 -5.56
CA ARG A 192 -21.50 -7.10 -4.45
C ARG A 192 -22.95 -7.29 -4.92
N PHE A 193 -23.24 -7.18 -6.21
CA PHE A 193 -24.61 -7.12 -6.73
C PHE A 193 -25.26 -8.48 -6.97
N ASN A 194 -24.49 -9.59 -6.95
CA ASN A 194 -25.05 -10.93 -7.02
C ASN A 194 -25.43 -11.43 -5.62
N ARG A 195 -26.72 -11.28 -5.28
CA ARG A 195 -27.40 -11.82 -4.07
C ARG A 195 -27.55 -13.36 -4.10
N GLY A 196 -26.52 -14.09 -4.52
CA GLY A 196 -26.57 -15.56 -4.63
C GLY A 196 -25.78 -16.30 -3.57
N GLU A 197 -24.61 -15.77 -3.21
CA GLU A 197 -23.74 -16.39 -2.22
C GLU A 197 -23.50 -15.40 -1.08
N PRO A 198 -23.80 -15.79 0.18
CA PRO A 198 -23.36 -14.98 1.30
C PRO A 198 -21.83 -14.87 1.23
N PRO A 199 -21.25 -13.67 1.36
CA PRO A 199 -19.80 -13.57 1.51
C PRO A 199 -19.42 -14.47 2.68
N LEU A 200 -18.55 -15.46 2.46
CA LEU A 200 -17.99 -16.21 3.59
C LEU A 200 -17.24 -15.20 4.44
N GLU A 201 -17.84 -14.86 5.59
CA GLU A 201 -17.24 -14.03 6.60
C GLU A 201 -15.96 -14.74 7.06
N ASP A 202 -14.85 -13.99 7.08
CA ASP A 202 -13.67 -14.50 7.77
C ASP A 202 -14.08 -14.76 9.22
N PRO A 203 -13.61 -15.85 9.85
CA PRO A 203 -13.89 -16.08 11.26
C PRO A 203 -13.52 -14.82 12.02
N ILE A 204 -14.46 -14.28 12.81
CA ILE A 204 -14.23 -13.11 13.64
C ILE A 204 -13.08 -13.48 14.59
N ILE A 205 -11.86 -13.06 14.26
CA ILE A 205 -10.72 -13.18 15.15
C ILE A 205 -11.01 -12.23 16.30
N ASP A 206 -11.15 -12.77 17.51
CA ASP A 206 -11.42 -11.97 18.70
C ASP A 206 -10.20 -11.13 19.06
N ASN A 207 -10.09 -9.97 18.39
CA ASN A 207 -9.04 -8.97 18.56
C ASN A 207 -8.93 -8.46 20.01
N ARG A 208 -9.90 -8.76 20.88
CA ARG A 208 -9.84 -8.40 22.30
C ARG A 208 -8.66 -9.06 23.00
N THR A 209 -8.35 -10.30 22.65
CA THR A 209 -7.21 -11.03 23.24
C THR A 209 -5.88 -10.41 22.78
N LEU A 210 -5.76 -10.09 21.50
CA LEU A 210 -4.58 -9.44 20.93
C LEU A 210 -4.37 -8.05 21.54
N LEU A 211 -5.43 -7.24 21.63
CA LEU A 211 -5.39 -5.91 22.25
C LEU A 211 -5.01 -5.98 23.74
N ARG A 212 -5.58 -6.93 24.51
CA ARG A 212 -5.22 -7.14 25.92
C ARG A 212 -3.75 -7.49 26.08
N ASN A 213 -3.22 -8.37 25.23
CA ASN A 213 -1.82 -8.75 25.26
C ASN A 213 -0.91 -7.55 24.91
N LEU A 214 -1.32 -6.72 23.94
CA LEU A 214 -0.59 -5.52 23.54
C LEU A 214 -0.54 -4.49 24.69
N VAL A 215 -1.67 -4.27 25.36
CA VAL A 215 -1.75 -3.39 26.54
C VAL A 215 -0.87 -3.93 27.67
N ALA A 216 -0.95 -5.23 27.99
CA ALA A 216 -0.15 -5.83 29.04
C ALA A 216 1.37 -5.74 28.75
N GLN A 217 1.77 -5.94 27.48
CA GLN A 217 3.15 -5.77 27.06
C GLN A 217 3.62 -4.31 27.19
N HIS A 218 2.75 -3.35 26.90
CA HIS A 218 3.07 -1.94 27.03
C HIS A 218 3.22 -1.53 28.50
N GLU A 219 2.30 -1.98 29.36
CA GLU A 219 2.36 -1.74 30.80
C GLU A 219 3.61 -2.36 31.44
N ALA A 220 3.99 -3.59 31.06
CA ALA A 220 5.20 -4.23 31.54
C ALA A 220 6.46 -3.43 31.17
N LYS A 221 6.56 -2.98 29.92
CA LYS A 221 7.69 -2.14 29.47
C LYS A 221 7.75 -0.80 30.20
N LEU A 222 6.59 -0.21 30.51
CA LEU A 222 6.53 1.04 31.27
C LEU A 222 7.03 0.82 32.71
N GLN A 223 6.62 -0.26 33.36
CA GLN A 223 7.08 -0.61 34.70
C GLN A 223 8.59 -0.86 34.75
N GLU A 224 9.15 -1.60 33.78
CA GLU A 224 10.59 -1.82 33.67
C GLU A 224 11.35 -0.49 33.51
N ARG A 225 10.83 0.44 32.68
CA ARG A 225 11.44 1.76 32.49
C ARG A 225 11.41 2.59 33.77
N LEU A 226 10.30 2.59 34.51
CA LEU A 226 10.20 3.28 35.80
C LEU A 226 11.13 2.70 36.86
N GLN A 227 11.24 1.37 36.94
CA GLN A 227 12.16 0.71 37.88
C GLN A 227 13.63 1.07 37.60
N ARG A 228 14.01 1.11 36.32
CA ARG A 228 15.35 1.50 35.90
C ARG A 228 15.62 2.98 36.15
N PHE A 229 14.63 3.84 35.89
CA PHE A 229 14.72 5.25 36.22
C PHE A 229 14.94 5.46 37.73
N ALA A 230 14.14 4.79 38.56
CA ALA A 230 14.29 4.83 40.02
C ALA A 230 15.64 4.27 40.50
N HIS A 231 16.21 3.31 39.78
CA HIS A 231 17.54 2.77 40.06
C HIS A 231 18.65 3.77 39.73
N LEU A 232 18.60 4.40 38.55
CA LEU A 232 19.59 5.37 38.09
C LEU A 232 19.57 6.67 38.92
N PHE A 233 18.38 7.17 39.25
CA PHE A 233 18.21 8.41 40.01
C PHE A 233 17.93 8.17 41.50
N ARG A 234 18.44 7.06 42.06
CA ARG A 234 18.25 6.71 43.48
C ARG A 234 18.90 7.72 44.43
N ASN A 235 20.00 8.34 44.01
CA ASN A 235 20.76 9.31 44.79
C ASN A 235 20.43 10.74 44.33
N THR A 236 20.54 11.70 45.24
CA THR A 236 20.27 13.12 44.97
C THR A 236 21.26 13.74 43.99
N LEU A 237 22.45 13.14 43.83
CA LEU A 237 23.46 13.54 42.86
C LEU A 237 23.91 12.28 42.13
N LEU A 238 23.83 12.32 40.80
CA LEU A 238 24.24 11.24 39.92
C LEU A 238 25.47 11.68 39.12
N ASP A 239 26.62 11.07 39.42
CA ASP A 239 27.83 11.28 38.63
C ASP A 239 27.96 10.19 37.56
N ILE A 240 27.87 10.60 36.30
CA ILE A 240 27.95 9.71 35.14
C ILE A 240 29.33 9.02 35.08
N GLY A 241 30.37 9.65 35.63
CA GLY A 241 31.73 9.09 35.69
C GLY A 241 31.91 7.91 36.64
N THR A 242 30.92 7.64 37.50
CA THR A 242 30.97 6.53 38.47
C THR A 242 30.49 5.18 37.92
N PHE A 243 29.91 5.15 36.71
CA PHE A 243 29.43 3.92 36.11
C PHE A 243 30.55 3.13 35.42
N GLU A 244 30.89 1.94 35.94
CA GLU A 244 31.85 1.04 35.30
C GLU A 244 31.30 0.38 34.02
N ILE A 245 29.98 0.12 33.95
CA ILE A 245 29.28 -0.47 32.80
C ILE A 245 27.92 0.21 32.66
N ILE A 246 27.69 0.89 31.53
CA ILE A 246 26.42 1.53 31.18
C ILE A 246 25.71 0.66 30.14
N THR A 247 24.51 0.14 30.46
CA THR A 247 23.71 -0.61 29.49
C THR A 247 23.14 0.33 28.43
N PRO A 248 22.86 -0.14 27.19
CA PRO A 248 22.32 0.73 26.13
C PRO A 248 20.97 1.36 26.52
N GLU A 249 20.23 0.70 27.39
CA GLU A 249 18.91 1.13 27.85
C GLU A 249 19.03 2.22 28.92
N ASP A 250 20.00 2.12 29.83
CA ASP A 250 20.32 3.18 30.80
C ASP A 250 20.90 4.40 30.10
N ARG A 251 21.76 4.20 29.09
CA ARG A 251 22.29 5.27 28.24
C ARG A 251 21.16 6.06 27.57
N ALA A 252 20.18 5.37 27.01
CA ALA A 252 19.05 6.03 26.34
C ALA A 252 18.26 6.93 27.30
N ILE A 253 18.02 6.47 28.53
CA ILE A 253 17.35 7.26 29.58
C ILE A 253 18.20 8.48 29.96
N LEU A 254 19.50 8.30 30.18
CA LEU A 254 20.40 9.40 30.54
C LEU A 254 20.49 10.45 29.42
N THR A 255 20.62 10.01 28.16
CA THR A 255 20.66 10.94 27.02
C THR A 255 19.36 11.71 26.86
N GLU A 256 18.20 11.08 27.05
CA GLU A 256 16.90 11.75 26.99
C GLU A 256 16.77 12.84 28.08
N VAL A 257 17.24 12.56 29.30
CA VAL A 257 17.24 13.53 30.39
C VAL A 257 18.23 14.67 30.12
N ILE A 258 19.43 14.37 29.63
CA ILE A 258 20.45 15.38 29.30
C ILE A 258 19.97 16.27 28.16
N ASP A 259 19.46 15.69 27.06
CA ASP A 259 18.92 16.44 25.92
C ASP A 259 17.73 17.30 26.36
N GLY A 260 16.89 16.77 27.24
CA GLY A 260 15.78 17.51 27.86
C GLY A 260 16.26 18.72 28.67
N CYS A 261 17.28 18.56 29.52
CA CYS A 261 17.88 19.66 30.26
C CYS A 261 18.55 20.68 29.33
N LEU A 262 19.29 20.25 28.30
CA LEU A 262 19.95 21.15 27.36
C LEU A 262 18.97 21.96 26.51
N GLY A 263 17.75 21.46 26.31
CA GLY A 263 16.67 22.16 25.61
C GLY A 263 15.97 23.25 26.43
N ASP A 264 16.10 23.25 27.76
CA ASP A 264 15.50 24.26 28.65
C ASP A 264 16.55 25.29 29.08
N THR A 265 16.18 26.58 29.04
CA THR A 265 16.98 27.72 29.51
C THR A 265 17.49 27.60 30.94
N TYR A 266 16.81 26.83 31.80
CA TYR A 266 17.21 26.61 33.20
C TYR A 266 17.92 25.27 33.44
N HIS A 267 18.25 24.52 32.38
CA HIS A 267 18.88 23.20 32.48
C HIS A 267 18.10 22.19 33.32
N GLN A 268 16.77 22.26 33.22
CA GLN A 268 15.82 21.48 34.00
C GLN A 268 15.09 20.49 33.10
N TYR A 269 14.91 19.27 33.60
CA TYR A 269 14.07 18.26 32.99
C TYR A 269 13.03 17.77 33.99
N ARG A 270 11.75 17.84 33.59
CA ARG A 270 10.64 17.36 34.41
C ARG A 270 10.34 15.91 34.08
N VAL A 271 10.53 15.05 35.07
CA VAL A 271 10.28 13.62 34.97
C VAL A 271 8.77 13.34 35.03
N PRO A 272 8.27 12.27 34.38
CA PRO A 272 6.87 11.84 34.46
C PRO A 272 6.35 11.65 35.90
N ASP A 273 7.23 11.29 36.84
CA ASP A 273 6.92 11.12 38.26
C ASP A 273 6.77 12.46 39.01
N GLY A 274 6.98 13.59 38.33
CA GLY A 274 6.86 14.94 38.88
C GLY A 274 8.13 15.50 39.52
N SER A 275 9.20 14.71 39.61
CA SER A 275 10.53 15.16 40.06
C SER A 275 11.23 16.01 39.01
N MET A 276 12.13 16.88 39.48
CA MET A 276 12.94 17.77 38.64
C MET A 276 14.38 17.28 38.67
N VAL A 277 14.94 17.01 37.49
CA VAL A 277 16.36 16.75 37.32
C VAL A 277 17.02 18.02 36.81
N VAL A 278 18.14 18.40 37.41
CA VAL A 278 18.94 19.54 36.99
C VAL A 278 20.30 19.04 36.53
N LEU A 279 20.74 19.53 35.37
CA LEU A 279 22.12 19.31 34.92
C LEU A 279 23.03 20.35 35.60
N LEU A 280 23.96 19.89 36.44
CA LEU A 280 24.97 20.73 37.07
C LEU A 280 26.23 20.83 36.21
N ASN A 281 26.85 22.01 36.18
CA ASN A 281 28.17 22.17 35.56
C ASN A 281 29.26 21.48 36.40
N PRO A 282 30.40 21.08 35.79
CA PRO A 282 31.47 20.35 36.50
C PRO A 282 32.09 21.12 37.67
N GLU A 283 31.90 22.43 37.77
CA GLU A 283 32.36 23.27 38.89
C GLU A 283 31.27 23.51 39.97
N GLU A 284 30.03 23.08 39.74
CA GLU A 284 28.89 23.28 40.64
C GLU A 284 28.57 21.98 41.39
N THR A 285 28.77 21.98 42.71
CA THR A 285 28.51 20.81 43.58
C THR A 285 27.12 20.82 44.21
N SER A 286 26.33 21.88 44.04
CA SER A 286 24.96 22.02 44.54
C SER A 286 24.16 23.07 43.74
N TYR A 287 22.84 22.88 43.65
CA TYR A 287 21.87 23.88 43.19
C TYR A 287 21.51 24.89 44.28
#